data_AF-B8FNH4-F1
#
_entry.id   AF-B8FNH4-F1
#
_cell.length_a   1.000
_cell.length_b   1.000
_cell.length_c   1.000
_cell.angle_alpha   90.00
_cell.angle_beta   90.00
_cell.angle_gamma   90.00
#
_symmetry.space_group_name_H-M   'P 1'
#
loop_
_entity.id
_entity.type
_entity.pdbx_description
1 polymer ?
#
loop_
_entity_poly.entity_id
_entity_poly.type
_entity_poly.pdbx_seq_one_letter_code
_entity_poly.pdbx_strand_id
1 'polypeptide(L)'
;MLKFNKHHVTNGVEKARCHYSLDNRVDGRPCVTIYAKDYDNKLGALFAFEDGVYKNETDMRTDYFEAGRVVLFEDHPLYKQARSRAVSFI
;
A
#
# COMPACT_ATOMS: atom_id res chain seq x y z
N MET A 1 0.29 0.73 16.41
CA MET A 1 -1.00 0.96 15.71
C MET A 1 -0.70 1.60 14.37
N LEU A 2 -1.16 1.02 13.27
CA LEU A 2 -0.91 1.54 11.92
C LEU A 2 -1.81 2.75 11.64
N LYS A 3 -1.25 3.81 11.05
CA LYS A 3 -1.95 5.05 10.68
C LYS A 3 -1.74 5.34 9.20
N PHE A 4 -2.85 5.55 8.50
CA PHE A 4 -2.89 5.94 7.09
C PHE A 4 -3.00 7.47 6.96
N ASN A 5 -1.99 8.11 6.37
CA ASN A 5 -1.97 9.55 6.08
C ASN A 5 -1.85 9.79 4.58
N LYS A 6 -2.16 11.01 4.11
CA LYS A 6 -2.20 11.38 2.68
C LYS A 6 -0.97 10.96 1.88
N HIS A 7 0.22 11.12 2.46
CA HIS A 7 1.49 10.89 1.76
C HIS A 7 2.37 9.82 2.41
N HIS A 8 1.88 9.16 3.47
CA HIS A 8 2.63 8.10 4.14
C HIS A 8 1.76 7.21 5.02
N VAL A 9 2.23 5.99 5.24
CA VAL A 9 1.75 5.08 6.29
C VAL A 9 2.79 5.05 7.41
N THR A 10 2.35 4.93 8.67
CA THR A 10 3.27 4.84 9.82
C THR A 10 2.69 3.98 10.94
N ASN A 11 3.54 3.23 11.65
CA ASN A 11 3.18 2.54 12.90
C ASN A 11 3.53 3.36 14.15
N GLY A 12 4.07 4.57 13.99
CA GLY A 12 4.60 5.43 15.06
C GLY A 12 6.12 5.40 15.19
N VAL A 13 6.79 4.41 14.60
CA VAL A 13 8.26 4.26 14.59
C VAL A 13 8.79 4.42 13.16
N GLU A 14 8.24 3.63 12.24
CA GLU A 14 8.57 3.67 10.83
C GLU A 14 7.56 4.50 10.04
N LYS A 15 8.04 5.14 8.98
CA LYS A 15 7.25 5.95 8.07
C LYS A 15 7.59 5.57 6.64
N ALA A 16 6.61 5.03 5.92
CA ALA A 16 6.73 4.70 4.51
C ALA A 16 5.99 5.74 3.68
N ARG A 17 6.68 6.47 2.79
CA ARG A 17 6.00 7.39 1.87
C ARG A 17 5.24 6.59 0.83
N CYS A 18 4.02 7.02 0.53
CA CYS A 18 3.15 6.28 -0.35
C CYS A 18 2.20 7.18 -1.15
N HIS A 19 1.53 6.58 -2.12
CA HIS A 19 0.34 7.11 -2.75
C HIS A 19 -0.74 6.03 -2.81
N TYR A 20 -2.01 6.45 -2.87
CA TYR A 20 -3.16 5.56 -2.84
C TYR A 20 -3.82 5.52 -4.22
N SER A 21 -4.35 4.36 -4.58
CA SER A 21 -5.22 4.17 -5.73
C SER A 21 -6.39 3.28 -5.32
N LEU A 22 -7.58 3.60 -5.80
CA LEU A 22 -8.81 2.87 -5.49
C LEU A 22 -9.26 2.06 -6.69
N ASP A 23 -9.76 0.85 -6.40
CA ASP A 23 -10.51 0.00 -7.34
C ASP A 23 -9.79 -0.16 -8.70
N ASN A 24 -8.46 -0.26 -8.66
CA ASN A 24 -7.56 -0.19 -9.82
C ASN A 24 -7.19 -1.57 -10.38
N ARG A 25 -8.00 -2.59 -10.10
CA ARG A 25 -7.78 -3.97 -10.55
C ARG A 25 -8.71 -4.33 -11.69
N VAL A 26 -8.19 -5.12 -12.63
CA VAL A 26 -8.93 -5.63 -13.80
C VAL A 26 -10.05 -6.60 -13.41
N ASP A 27 -9.93 -7.26 -12.25
CA ASP A 27 -10.94 -8.20 -11.73
C ASP A 27 -12.19 -7.52 -11.13
N GLY A 28 -12.23 -6.17 -11.11
CA GLY A 28 -13.38 -5.40 -10.66
C GLY A 28 -13.65 -5.47 -9.15
N ARG A 29 -12.75 -6.13 -8.39
CA ARG A 29 -12.91 -6.26 -6.93
C ARG A 29 -12.57 -4.94 -6.24
N PRO A 30 -13.40 -4.47 -5.30
CA PRO A 30 -13.07 -3.29 -4.51
C PRO A 30 -11.75 -3.48 -3.77
N CYS A 31 -10.82 -2.54 -3.95
CA CYS A 31 -9.50 -2.62 -3.33
C CYS A 31 -8.89 -1.24 -3.10
N VAL A 32 -7.98 -1.19 -2.14
CA VAL A 32 -7.09 -0.05 -1.94
C VAL A 32 -5.68 -0.52 -2.23
N THR A 33 -5.08 0.05 -3.26
CA THR A 33 -3.66 -0.18 -3.58
C THR A 33 -2.84 0.96 -3.03
N ILE A 34 -1.87 0.63 -2.18
CA ILE A 34 -0.93 1.55 -1.57
C ILE A 34 0.41 1.31 -2.23
N TYR A 35 0.89 2.27 -3.00
CA TYR A 35 2.16 2.19 -3.68
C TYR A 35 3.23 2.90 -2.86
N ALA A 36 4.35 2.24 -2.60
CA ALA A 36 5.50 2.91 -2.00
C ALA A 36 6.05 3.96 -2.98
N LYS A 37 6.56 5.07 -2.43
CA LYS A 37 7.28 6.08 -3.22
C LYS A 37 8.79 5.87 -3.21
N ASP A 38 9.29 5.21 -2.16
CA ASP A 38 10.71 5.02 -1.91
C ASP A 38 11.02 3.52 -1.94
N TYR A 39 12.21 3.14 -2.40
CA TYR A 39 12.67 1.74 -2.52
C TYR A 39 13.22 1.17 -1.21
N ASP A 40 12.86 1.76 -0.07
CA ASP A 40 13.44 1.43 1.24
C ASP A 40 12.75 0.23 1.91
N ASN A 41 11.82 -0.43 1.22
CA ASN A 41 11.01 -1.54 1.72
C ASN A 41 10.26 -1.25 3.03
N LYS A 42 10.17 0.01 3.48
CA LYS A 42 9.46 0.36 4.73
C LYS A 42 7.98 0.06 4.63
N LEU A 43 7.40 0.18 3.45
CA LEU A 43 6.00 -0.21 3.26
C LEU A 43 5.84 -1.72 3.49
N GLY A 44 6.75 -2.55 2.97
CA GLY A 44 6.76 -3.98 3.27
C GLY A 44 6.93 -4.27 4.76
N ALA A 45 7.87 -3.60 5.44
CA ALA A 45 8.11 -3.77 6.88
C ALA A 45 6.87 -3.43 7.74
N LEU A 46 6.13 -2.38 7.38
CA LEU A 46 4.88 -1.99 8.06
C LEU A 46 3.77 -3.04 7.93
N PHE A 47 3.81 -3.85 6.86
CA PHE A 47 2.84 -4.91 6.57
C PHE A 47 3.44 -6.33 6.69
N ALA A 48 4.66 -6.47 7.23
CA ALA A 48 5.35 -7.75 7.38
C ALA A 48 4.64 -8.72 8.34
N PHE A 49 3.67 -8.23 9.11
CA PHE A 49 2.82 -9.03 9.98
C PHE A 49 1.70 -9.77 9.22
N GLU A 50 1.45 -9.42 7.94
CA GLU A 50 0.42 -10.02 7.10
C GLU A 50 1.05 -10.59 5.82
N ASP A 51 1.21 -11.92 5.82
CA ASP A 51 1.72 -12.65 4.67
C ASP A 51 0.84 -12.45 3.43
N GLY A 52 1.48 -12.14 2.29
CA GLY A 52 0.82 -12.05 0.97
C GLY A 52 0.19 -10.70 0.61
N VAL A 53 0.23 -9.70 1.50
CA VAL A 53 -0.33 -8.36 1.26
C VAL A 53 0.65 -7.44 0.49
N TYR A 54 1.95 -7.59 0.74
CA TYR A 54 3.01 -6.86 0.06
C TYR A 54 3.47 -7.60 -1.20
N LYS A 55 3.44 -6.91 -2.35
CA LYS A 55 4.00 -7.39 -3.62
C LYS A 55 5.12 -6.47 -4.06
N ASN A 56 6.28 -7.05 -4.33
CA ASN A 56 7.40 -6.37 -4.94
C ASN A 56 7.85 -7.17 -6.16
N GLU A 57 7.63 -6.64 -7.36
CA GLU A 57 7.91 -7.32 -8.64
C GLU A 57 9.27 -6.84 -9.23
N THR A 58 10.28 -6.62 -8.37
CA THR A 58 11.58 -6.04 -8.79
C THR A 58 12.50 -7.00 -9.57
N ASP A 59 12.07 -8.23 -9.85
CA ASP A 59 12.92 -9.27 -10.44
C ASP A 59 13.34 -8.99 -11.90
N MET A 60 12.73 -8.00 -12.57
CA MET A 60 13.11 -7.60 -13.94
C MET A 60 13.57 -6.14 -13.98
N ARG A 61 14.88 -5.94 -14.19
CA ARG A 61 15.51 -4.63 -14.43
C ARG A 61 15.05 -4.06 -15.78
N THR A 62 13.85 -3.50 -15.80
CA THR A 62 13.36 -2.62 -16.87
C THR A 62 13.18 -1.23 -16.28
N ASP A 63 13.31 -0.17 -17.09
CA ASP A 63 13.43 1.23 -16.65
C ASP A 63 12.22 1.79 -15.84
N TYR A 64 11.22 0.96 -15.57
CA TYR A 64 10.09 1.23 -14.68
C TYR A 64 10.25 0.48 -13.36
N PHE A 65 10.82 1.17 -12.38
CA PHE A 65 10.96 0.64 -11.03
C PHE A 65 9.68 0.92 -10.24
N GLU A 66 8.88 -0.12 -9.96
CA GLU A 66 7.80 -0.02 -8.95
C GLU A 66 8.40 -0.30 -7.58
N ALA A 67 8.27 0.64 -6.63
CA ALA A 67 8.90 0.57 -5.32
C ALA A 67 8.25 -0.41 -4.32
N GLY A 68 7.46 -1.37 -4.82
CA GLY A 68 6.61 -2.25 -4.02
C GLY A 68 5.25 -1.64 -3.71
N ARG A 69 4.23 -2.49 -3.66
CA ARG A 69 2.84 -2.10 -3.37
C ARG A 69 2.17 -3.05 -2.40
N VAL A 70 1.19 -2.51 -1.70
CA VAL A 70 0.28 -3.24 -0.81
C VAL A 70 -1.12 -3.18 -1.38
N VAL A 71 -1.78 -4.32 -1.50
CA VAL A 71 -3.17 -4.40 -1.99
C VAL A 71 -4.06 -4.89 -0.87
N LEU A 72 -5.00 -4.03 -0.43
CA LEU A 72 -5.98 -4.36 0.60
C LEU A 72 -7.35 -4.56 -0.05
N PHE A 73 -7.90 -5.76 0.10
CA PHE A 73 -9.27 -6.09 -0.33
C PHE A 73 -10.29 -5.82 0.77
N GLU A 74 -11.57 -5.83 0.42
CA GLU A 74 -12.67 -5.60 1.37
C GLU A 74 -12.66 -6.50 2.61
N ASP A 75 -12.19 -7.73 2.46
CA ASP A 75 -12.07 -8.73 3.52
C ASP A 75 -11.00 -8.36 4.58
N HIS A 76 -10.16 -7.35 4.30
CA HIS A 76 -9.02 -7.00 5.13
C HIS A 76 -9.43 -6.06 6.29
N PRO A 77 -8.99 -6.30 7.55
CA PRO A 77 -9.38 -5.47 8.70
C PRO A 77 -8.99 -3.99 8.54
N LEU A 78 -7.87 -3.73 7.86
CA LEU A 78 -7.36 -2.38 7.58
C LEU A 78 -7.99 -1.70 6.36
N TYR A 79 -8.78 -2.42 5.55
CA TYR A 79 -9.37 -1.89 4.31
C TYR A 79 -10.25 -0.67 4.56
N LYS A 80 -11.15 -0.72 5.54
CA LYS A 80 -12.05 0.39 5.84
C LYS A 80 -11.29 1.67 6.20
N GLN A 81 -10.20 1.54 6.96
CA GLN A 81 -9.36 2.67 7.35
C GLN A 81 -8.57 3.22 6.16
N ALA A 82 -7.98 2.35 5.36
CA ALA A 82 -7.23 2.72 4.16
C ALA A 82 -8.14 3.38 3.11
N ARG A 83 -9.35 2.82 2.86
CA ARG A 83 -10.32 3.33 1.89
C ARG A 83 -10.88 4.67 2.33
N SER A 84 -11.27 4.82 3.59
CA SER A 84 -11.74 6.11 4.14
C SER A 84 -10.72 7.23 3.91
N ARG A 85 -9.42 6.92 4.07
CA ARG A 85 -8.35 7.89 3.79
C ARG A 85 -8.12 8.11 2.31
N ALA A 86 -8.06 7.07 1.50
CA ALA A 86 -7.87 7.21 0.06
C ALA A 86 -8.98 8.07 -0.59
N VAL A 87 -10.25 7.85 -0.22
CA VAL A 87 -11.40 8.65 -0.70
C VAL A 87 -11.32 10.11 -0.24
N SER A 88 -10.79 10.39 0.95
CA SER A 88 -10.65 11.76 1.46
C SER A 88 -9.64 12.61 0.69
N PHE A 89 -8.84 12.04 -0.21
CA PHE A 89 -7.74 12.74 -0.89
C PHE A 89 -7.81 12.67 -2.42
N ILE A 90 -8.83 12.01 -2.97
CA ILE A 90 -9.21 12.00 -4.39
C ILE A 90 -10.28 13.07 -4.57
#